data_AF-A0A976DWC7-F1
#
_entry.id   AF-A0A976DWC7-F1
#
_cell.length_a   1.000
_cell.length_b   1.000
_cell.length_c   1.000
_cell.angle_alpha   90.00
_cell.angle_beta   90.00
_cell.angle_gamma   90.00
#
_symmetry.space_group_name_H-M   'P 1'
#
loop_
_entity.id
_entity.type
_entity.pdbx_description
1 polymer ?
#
loop_
_entity_poly.entity_id
_entity_poly.type
_entity_poly.pdbx_seq_one_letter_code
_entity_poly.pdbx_strand_id
1 'polypeptide(L)'
;MALAVATLTVRGASTGGNLLMVVGLQMLVGSVTLGAVSAVFEPFSLTVTPVFLAAFAYQILVPGLAATLIWFALVGRIGSTRAATFHFLNPFFGVAIAAALLGEAVRLLDILGVLVAMAGILSVQLSRARTTPPMTPMTPTTPASG
;
A
#
# COMPACT_ATOMS: atom_id res chain seq x y z
N MET A 1 3.56 16.13 1.47
CA MET A 1 3.59 16.44 2.92
C MET A 1 2.54 15.67 3.71
N ALA A 2 1.29 15.54 3.24
CA ALA A 2 0.26 14.72 3.90
C ALA A 2 0.66 13.23 4.07
N LEU A 3 1.32 12.63 3.07
CA LEU A 3 1.79 11.24 3.11
C LEU A 3 2.82 10.97 4.22
N ALA A 4 3.70 11.94 4.50
CA ALA A 4 4.74 11.85 5.52
C ALA A 4 4.17 11.94 6.94
N VAL A 5 3.16 12.79 7.13
CA VAL A 5 2.44 12.91 8.41
C VAL A 5 1.62 11.65 8.68
N ALA A 6 0.92 11.12 7.66
CA ALA A 6 0.13 9.89 7.77
C ALA A 6 0.99 8.64 8.09
N THR A 7 2.22 8.57 7.57
CA THR A 7 3.12 7.44 7.89
C THR A 7 3.71 7.53 9.30
N LEU A 8 3.94 8.74 9.83
CA LEU A 8 4.46 8.93 11.18
C LEU A 8 3.40 8.65 12.26
N THR A 9 2.14 9.02 12.03
CA THR A 9 1.04 8.75 12.97
C THR A 9 0.67 7.27 13.06
N VAL A 10 0.71 6.53 11.95
CA VAL A 10 0.43 5.07 11.93
C VAL A 10 1.52 4.26 12.64
N ARG A 11 2.77 4.75 12.65
CA ARG A 11 3.89 4.09 13.33
C ARG A 11 3.77 4.11 14.85
N GLY A 12 3.02 5.05 15.43
CA GLY A 12 2.77 5.14 16.88
C GLY A 12 1.62 4.26 17.39
N ALA A 13 0.73 3.78 16.51
CA ALA A 13 -0.48 3.03 16.88
C ALA A 13 -0.38 1.51 16.64
N SER A 14 0.73 1.04 16.05
CA SER A 14 0.91 -0.35 15.61
C SER A 14 1.59 -1.26 16.64
N THR A 15 1.85 -0.78 17.84
CA THR A 15 2.32 -1.58 18.98
C THR A 15 1.14 -2.26 19.70
N GLY A 16 0.59 -3.32 19.07
CA GLY A 16 -0.04 -4.44 19.82
C GLY A 16 -1.56 -4.60 19.81
N GLY A 17 -2.34 -3.78 19.07
CA GLY A 17 -3.81 -3.90 19.00
C GLY A 17 -4.31 -4.54 17.70
N ASN A 18 -5.48 -5.21 17.76
CA ASN A 18 -6.16 -5.88 16.65
C ASN A 18 -6.13 -5.07 15.34
N LEU A 19 -5.27 -5.48 14.40
CA LEU A 19 -4.95 -4.75 13.17
C LEU A 19 -6.19 -4.41 12.32
N LEU A 20 -7.20 -5.29 12.34
CA LEU A 20 -8.48 -5.07 11.67
C LEU A 20 -9.27 -3.88 12.24
N MET A 21 -9.18 -3.64 13.55
CA MET A 21 -9.85 -2.51 14.20
C MET A 21 -9.19 -1.18 13.81
N VAL A 22 -7.86 -1.15 13.77
CA VAL A 22 -7.10 0.03 13.32
C VAL A 22 -7.40 0.33 11.86
N VAL A 23 -7.43 -0.70 11.00
CA VAL A 23 -7.79 -0.58 9.59
C VAL A 23 -9.24 -0.11 9.41
N GLY A 24 -10.17 -0.61 10.23
CA GLY A 24 -11.56 -0.16 10.21
C GLY A 24 -11.71 1.31 10.61
N LEU A 25 -11.05 1.72 11.69
CA LEU A 25 -11.08 3.10 12.17
C LEU A 25 -10.46 4.08 11.17
N GLN A 26 -9.34 3.76 10.53
CA GLN A 26 -8.77 4.65 9.49
C GLN A 26 -9.72 4.80 8.29
N MET A 27 -10.44 3.74 7.89
CA MET A 27 -11.39 3.82 6.78
C MET A 27 -12.60 4.65 7.15
N LEU A 28 -13.08 4.56 8.40
CA LEU A 28 -14.17 5.38 8.92
C LEU A 28 -13.78 6.86 8.96
N VAL A 29 -12.62 7.18 9.52
CA VAL A 29 -12.10 8.56 9.59
C VAL A 29 -11.91 9.13 8.18
N GLY A 30 -11.33 8.34 7.26
CA GLY A 30 -11.17 8.73 5.85
C GLY A 30 -12.50 9.01 5.16
N SER A 31 -13.50 8.13 5.34
CA SER A 31 -14.84 8.29 4.79
C SER A 31 -15.54 9.54 5.30
N VAL A 32 -15.52 9.80 6.61
CA VAL A 32 -16.12 11.00 7.22
C VAL A 32 -15.45 12.27 6.70
N THR A 33 -14.12 12.27 6.61
CA THR A 33 -13.36 13.43 6.13
C THR A 33 -13.68 13.72 4.66
N LEU A 34 -13.64 12.70 3.79
CA LEU A 34 -13.98 12.84 2.38
C LEU A 34 -15.44 13.24 2.17
N GLY A 35 -16.36 12.69 2.96
CA GLY A 35 -17.78 13.06 2.94
C GLY A 35 -18.00 14.52 3.31
N ALA A 36 -17.32 15.03 4.34
CA ALA A 36 -17.41 16.43 4.73
C ALA A 36 -16.85 17.36 3.66
N VAL A 37 -15.74 16.99 3.01
CA VAL A 37 -15.17 17.75 1.89
C VAL A 37 -16.13 17.74 0.69
N SER A 38 -16.62 16.57 0.27
CA SER A 38 -17.58 16.47 -0.85
C SER A 38 -18.83 17.33 -0.59
N ALA A 39 -19.38 17.31 0.63
CA ALA A 39 -20.55 18.12 0.98
C ALA A 39 -20.33 19.65 0.89
N VAL A 40 -19.08 20.13 1.06
CA VAL A 40 -18.74 21.55 0.98
C VAL A 40 -18.43 21.99 -0.46
N PHE A 41 -17.81 21.11 -1.25
CA PHE A 41 -17.24 21.47 -2.55
C PHE A 41 -18.08 21.02 -3.76
N GLU A 42 -19.01 20.07 -3.59
CA GLU A 42 -19.73 19.46 -4.71
C GLU A 42 -21.25 19.70 -4.62
N PRO A 43 -21.91 20.14 -5.71
CA PRO A 43 -23.37 20.22 -5.74
C PRO A 43 -23.97 18.81 -5.63
N PHE A 44 -24.99 18.66 -4.78
CA PHE A 44 -25.68 17.38 -4.55
C PHE A 44 -26.53 16.97 -5.78
N SER A 45 -25.88 16.43 -6.81
CA SER A 45 -26.53 15.83 -7.98
C SER A 45 -26.10 14.37 -8.12
N LEU A 46 -26.76 13.49 -7.35
CA LEU A 46 -26.53 12.05 -7.40
C LEU A 46 -27.51 11.38 -8.36
N THR A 47 -27.05 11.04 -9.56
CA THR A 47 -27.83 10.20 -10.48
C THR A 47 -27.57 8.73 -10.14
N VAL A 48 -28.34 8.21 -9.19
CA VAL A 48 -28.22 6.81 -8.76
C VAL A 48 -28.71 5.91 -9.90
N THR A 49 -27.78 5.26 -10.59
CA THR A 49 -28.08 4.26 -11.60
C THR A 49 -27.68 2.86 -11.11
N PRO A 50 -28.32 1.79 -11.59
CA PRO A 50 -27.91 0.43 -11.26
C PRO A 50 -26.44 0.14 -11.63
N VAL A 51 -25.95 0.74 -12.72
CA VAL A 51 -24.54 0.64 -13.14
C VAL A 51 -23.61 1.32 -12.14
N PHE A 52 -23.96 2.52 -11.66
CA PHE A 52 -23.21 3.20 -10.62
C PHE A 52 -23.11 2.34 -9.35
N LEU A 53 -24.23 1.79 -8.88
CA LEU A 53 -24.25 0.93 -7.70
C LEU A 53 -23.43 -0.34 -7.90
N ALA A 54 -23.51 -0.97 -9.08
CA ALA A 54 -22.73 -2.16 -9.41
C ALA A 54 -21.22 -1.86 -9.46
N ALA A 55 -20.81 -0.76 -10.09
CA ALA A 55 -19.41 -0.34 -10.13
C ALA A 55 -18.87 0.01 -8.74
N PHE A 56 -19.68 0.68 -7.93
CA PHE A 56 -19.34 1.03 -6.55
C PHE A 56 -19.19 -0.23 -5.67
N ALA A 57 -20.14 -1.17 -5.77
CA ALA A 57 -20.06 -2.45 -5.08
C ALA A 57 -18.83 -3.27 -5.52
N TYR A 58 -18.55 -3.31 -6.83
CA TYR A 58 -17.35 -3.96 -7.35
C TYR A 58 -16.07 -3.36 -6.74
N GLN A 59 -15.97 -2.03 -6.68
CA GLN A 59 -14.80 -1.35 -6.12
C GLN A 59 -14.63 -1.62 -4.62
N ILE A 60 -15.72 -1.70 -3.86
CA ILE A 60 -15.64 -2.03 -2.43
C ILE A 60 -15.22 -3.48 -2.23
N LEU A 61 -15.83 -4.41 -2.97
CA LEU A 61 -15.65 -5.84 -2.73
C LEU A 61 -14.32 -6.37 -3.28
N VAL A 62 -13.95 -5.98 -4.50
CA VAL A 62 -12.79 -6.58 -5.19
C VAL A 62 -11.48 -5.95 -4.73
N PRO A 63 -11.15 -4.68 -5.07
CA PRO A 63 -9.92 -4.07 -4.59
C PRO A 63 -9.97 -3.67 -3.11
N GLY A 64 -11.15 -3.32 -2.57
CA GLY A 64 -11.26 -2.92 -1.16
C GLY A 64 -11.10 -4.10 -0.19
N LEU A 65 -11.99 -5.09 -0.29
CA LEU A 65 -12.05 -6.19 0.68
C LEU A 65 -11.21 -7.39 0.24
N ALA A 66 -11.45 -7.93 -0.96
CA ALA A 66 -10.82 -9.17 -1.39
C ALA A 66 -9.29 -9.02 -1.53
N ALA A 67 -8.80 -7.95 -2.15
CA ALA A 67 -7.37 -7.72 -2.27
C ALA A 67 -6.67 -7.58 -0.90
N THR A 68 -7.31 -6.89 0.05
CA THR A 68 -6.81 -6.72 1.42
C THR A 68 -6.76 -8.06 2.17
N LEU A 69 -7.79 -8.89 2.04
CA LEU A 69 -7.83 -10.22 2.65
C LEU A 69 -6.80 -11.17 2.02
N ILE A 70 -6.69 -11.18 0.69
CA ILE A 70 -5.68 -11.94 -0.04
C ILE A 70 -4.28 -11.52 0.39
N TRP A 71 -4.04 -10.21 0.52
CA TRP A 71 -2.77 -9.68 1.01
C TRP A 71 -2.46 -10.18 2.42
N PHE A 72 -3.40 -10.10 3.36
CA PHE A 72 -3.19 -10.61 4.72
C PHE A 72 -2.93 -12.11 4.74
N ALA A 73 -3.68 -12.89 3.97
CA ALA A 73 -3.47 -14.33 3.83
C ALA A 73 -2.08 -14.66 3.24
N LEU A 74 -1.62 -13.88 2.27
CA LEU A 74 -0.31 -14.06 1.62
C LEU A 74 0.84 -13.66 2.55
N VAL A 75 0.72 -12.55 3.27
CA VAL A 75 1.68 -12.11 4.29
C VAL A 75 1.82 -13.17 5.39
N GLY A 76 0.70 -13.77 5.83
CA GLY A 76 0.70 -14.84 6.83
C GLY A 76 1.38 -16.14 6.36
N ARG A 77 1.35 -16.45 5.06
CA ARG A 77 1.94 -17.69 4.52
C ARG A 77 3.38 -17.57 4.04
N ILE A 78 3.80 -16.42 3.52
CA ILE A 78 5.08 -16.26 2.81
C ILE A 78 6.01 -15.22 3.47
N GLY A 79 5.52 -14.48 4.46
CA GLY A 79 6.26 -13.44 5.18
C GLY A 79 6.30 -12.11 4.41
N SER A 80 6.24 -10.98 5.14
CA SER A 80 6.15 -9.62 4.59
C SER A 80 7.29 -9.25 3.61
N THR A 81 8.43 -9.94 3.71
CA THR A 81 9.63 -9.70 2.89
C THR A 81 9.45 -10.06 1.41
N ARG A 82 8.71 -11.13 1.05
CA ARG A 82 8.45 -11.46 -0.38
C ARG A 82 7.33 -10.61 -0.98
N ALA A 83 6.36 -10.17 -0.16
CA ALA A 83 5.26 -9.32 -0.59
C ALA A 83 5.74 -7.92 -1.04
N ALA A 84 6.81 -7.40 -0.42
CA ALA A 84 7.45 -6.16 -0.83
C ALA A 84 8.00 -6.23 -2.27
N THR A 85 8.64 -7.35 -2.66
CA THR A 85 9.14 -7.55 -4.02
C THR A 85 8.00 -7.58 -5.04
N PHE A 86 6.90 -8.27 -4.74
CA PHE A 86 5.70 -8.28 -5.60
C PHE A 86 5.11 -6.88 -5.79
N HIS A 87 5.12 -6.03 -4.77
CA HIS A 87 4.62 -4.66 -4.88
C HIS A 87 5.43 -3.81 -5.88
N PHE A 88 6.74 -4.09 -6.01
CA PHE A 88 7.59 -3.44 -7.00
C PHE A 88 7.40 -3.97 -8.43
N LEU A 89 6.72 -5.10 -8.59
CA LEU A 89 6.31 -5.59 -9.92
C LEU A 89 4.98 -4.97 -10.38
N ASN A 90 4.20 -4.31 -9.50
CA ASN A 90 2.95 -3.66 -9.88
C ASN A 90 3.08 -2.65 -11.04
N PRO A 91 4.10 -1.77 -11.10
CA PRO A 91 4.28 -0.86 -12.23
C PRO A 91 4.51 -1.60 -13.55
N PHE A 92 5.29 -2.68 -13.51
CA PHE A 92 5.59 -3.50 -14.69
C PHE A 92 4.34 -4.23 -15.20
N PHE A 93 3.65 -4.97 -14.31
CA PHE A 93 2.43 -5.66 -14.68
C PHE A 93 1.29 -4.71 -15.04
N GLY A 94 1.22 -3.53 -14.42
CA GLY A 94 0.25 -2.49 -14.77
C GLY A 94 0.37 -2.06 -16.22
N VAL A 95 1.58 -1.79 -16.71
CA VAL A 95 1.82 -1.43 -18.11
C VAL A 95 1.67 -2.63 -19.04
N ALA A 96 2.13 -3.82 -18.64
CA ALA A 96 1.98 -5.04 -19.46
C ALA A 96 0.51 -5.44 -19.67
N ILE A 97 -0.31 -5.33 -18.62
CA ILE A 97 -1.75 -5.62 -18.66
C ILE A 97 -2.48 -4.51 -19.43
N ALA A 98 -2.12 -3.23 -19.24
CA ALA A 98 -2.65 -2.14 -20.05
C ALA A 98 -2.37 -2.36 -21.54
N ALA A 99 -1.13 -2.70 -21.90
CA ALA A 99 -0.76 -3.03 -23.28
C ALA A 99 -1.57 -4.20 -23.85
N ALA A 100 -1.76 -5.26 -23.05
CA ALA A 100 -2.47 -6.46 -23.48
C ALA A 100 -4.00 -6.28 -23.59
N LEU A 101 -4.63 -5.48 -22.72
CA LEU A 101 -6.08 -5.30 -22.67
C LEU A 101 -6.60 -4.12 -23.49
N LEU A 102 -5.85 -3.01 -23.56
CA LEU A 102 -6.26 -1.83 -24.34
C LEU A 102 -5.88 -1.92 -25.82
N GLY A 103 -4.92 -2.78 -26.19
CA GLY A 103 -4.46 -2.94 -27.56
C GLY A 103 -3.73 -1.72 -28.14
N GLU A 104 -3.43 -0.72 -27.32
CA GLU A 104 -2.65 0.44 -27.73
C GLU A 104 -1.17 0.10 -27.82
N ALA A 105 -0.50 0.53 -28.90
CA ALA A 105 0.93 0.32 -29.09
C ALA A 105 1.69 0.98 -27.94
N VAL A 106 2.33 0.16 -27.09
CA VAL A 106 3.16 0.60 -25.97
C VAL A 106 4.06 1.74 -26.43
N ARG A 107 3.80 2.96 -25.97
CA ARG A 107 4.54 4.13 -26.42
C ARG A 107 5.87 4.14 -25.69
N LEU A 108 6.90 4.70 -26.33
CA LEU A 108 8.22 4.84 -25.72
C LEU A 108 8.17 5.57 -24.36
N LEU A 109 7.18 6.44 -24.17
CA LEU A 109 6.91 7.13 -22.92
C LEU A 109 6.45 6.20 -21.79
N ASP A 110 5.69 5.15 -22.08
CA ASP A 110 5.25 4.17 -21.08
C ASP A 110 6.44 3.35 -20.57
N ILE A 111 7.31 2.95 -21.51
CA ILE A 111 8.57 2.24 -21.20
C ILE A 111 9.49 3.14 -20.37
N LEU A 112 9.67 4.40 -20.76
CA LEU A 112 10.45 5.37 -20.00
C LEU A 112 9.87 5.61 -18.60
N GLY A 113 8.55 5.71 -18.47
CA GLY A 113 7.86 5.84 -17.19
C GLY A 113 8.14 4.66 -16.26
N VAL A 114 8.06 3.43 -16.78
CA VAL A 114 8.39 2.21 -16.02
C VAL A 114 9.86 2.21 -15.60
N LEU A 115 10.78 2.54 -16.50
CA LEU A 115 12.21 2.58 -16.20
C LEU A 115 12.53 3.61 -15.11
N VAL A 116 11.95 4.81 -15.19
CA VAL A 116 12.12 5.85 -14.16
C VAL A 116 11.54 5.40 -12.82
N ALA A 117 10.35 4.81 -12.81
CA ALA A 117 9.74 4.28 -11.59
C ALA A 117 10.59 3.17 -10.95
N MET A 118 11.07 2.20 -11.75
CA MET A 118 11.95 1.13 -11.28
C MET A 118 13.28 1.68 -10.75
N ALA A 119 13.88 2.66 -11.43
CA ALA A 119 15.13 3.28 -10.99
C ALA A 119 14.95 4.02 -9.64
N GLY A 120 13.85 4.76 -9.46
CA GLY A 120 13.52 5.43 -8.21
C GLY A 120 13.33 4.43 -7.06
N ILE A 121 12.59 3.34 -7.30
CA ILE A 121 12.41 2.25 -6.34
C ILE A 121 13.75 1.62 -5.93
N LEU A 122 14.58 1.24 -6.90
CA LEU A 122 15.88 0.62 -6.65
C LEU A 122 16.77 1.54 -5.83
N SER A 123 16.80 2.83 -6.17
CA SER A 123 17.58 3.84 -5.44
C SER A 123 17.17 3.95 -3.97
N VAL A 124 15.86 3.90 -3.68
CA VAL A 124 15.35 3.91 -2.30
C VAL A 124 15.70 2.62 -1.56
N GLN A 125 15.57 1.46 -2.20
CA GLN A 125 15.92 0.18 -1.59
C GLN A 125 17.42 0.09 -1.24
N LEU A 126 18.29 0.49 -2.18
CA LEU A 126 19.74 0.57 -1.99
C LEU A 126 20.13 1.51 -0.85
N SER A 127 19.44 2.64 -0.72
CA SER A 127 19.69 3.60 0.36
C SER A 127 19.30 3.03 1.72
N ARG A 128 18.17 2.32 1.82
CA ARG A 128 17.71 1.71 3.09
C ARG A 128 18.59 0.54 3.53
N ALA A 129 19.05 -0.28 2.59
CA ALA A 129 19.93 -1.42 2.89
C ALA A 129 21.26 -1.02 3.54
N ARG A 130 21.75 0.21 3.26
CA ARG A 130 22.98 0.75 3.85
C ARG A 130 22.82 1.25 5.29
N THR A 131 21.59 1.33 5.81
CA THR A 131 21.28 1.93 7.12
C THR A 131 21.08 0.93 8.25
N THR A 132 21.20 -0.38 8.02
CA THR A 132 21.14 -1.38 9.11
C THR A 132 22.50 -1.41 9.83
N PRO A 133 22.61 -0.96 11.10
CA PRO A 133 23.88 -1.00 11.82
C PRO A 133 24.28 -2.46 12.10
N PRO A 134 25.59 -2.79 12.14
CA PRO A 134 26.05 -4.11 12.54
C PRO A 134 25.53 -4.40 13.96
N MET A 135 24.88 -5.54 14.17
CA MET A 135 24.57 -5.99 15.52
C MET A 135 25.90 -6.23 16.24
N THR A 136 26.24 -5.37 17.21
CA THR A 136 27.36 -5.62 18.10
C THR A 136 27.05 -6.92 18.85
N PRO A 137 27.90 -7.96 18.78
CA PRO A 137 27.67 -9.17 19.55
C PRO A 137 27.60 -8.82 21.03
N MET A 138 26.45 -9.06 21.68
CA MET A 138 26.38 -8.98 23.13
C MET A 138 27.24 -10.10 23.69
N THR A 139 28.36 -9.73 24.31
CA THR A 139 29.22 -10.67 25.01
C THR A 139 28.39 -11.33 26.12
N PRO A 140 28.31 -12.67 26.19
CA PRO A 140 27.65 -13.33 27.31
C PRO A 140 28.35 -12.91 28.60
N THR A 141 27.63 -12.21 29.47
CA THR A 141 28.11 -11.99 30.83
C THR A 141 28.05 -13.33 31.56
N THR A 142 29.21 -13.98 31.68
CA THR A 142 29.38 -15.16 32.53
C THR A 142 28.85 -14.83 33.93
N PRO A 143 27.90 -15.60 34.49
CA PRO A 143 27.49 -15.41 35.88
C PRO A 143 28.70 -15.70 36.76
N ALA A 144 29.12 -14.71 37.55
CA ALA A 144 30.12 -14.90 38.57
C ALA A 144 29.61 -15.98 39.56
N SER A 145 30.31 -17.11 39.60
CA SER A 145 30.17 -18.10 40.66
C SER A 145 30.70 -17.50 41.97
N GLY A 146 29.82 -17.28 42.94
CA GLY A 146 30.11 -16.92 44.33
C GLY A 146 29.14 -17.65 45.24
#